data_AF-A0A0E3Q598-F1
#
_entry.id   AF-A0A0E3Q598-F1
#
_cell.length_a   1.000
_cell.length_b   1.000
_cell.length_c   1.000
_cell.angle_alpha   90.00
_cell.angle_beta   90.00
_cell.angle_gamma   90.00
#
_symmetry.space_group_name_H-M   'P 1'
#
loop_
_entity.id
_entity.type
_entity.pdbx_description
1 polymer ?
#
loop_
_entity_poly.entity_id
_entity_poly.type
_entity_poly.pdbx_seq_one_letter_code
_entity_poly.pdbx_strand_id
1 'polypeptide(L)'
;MTKVSYSEDENVDEKTPDELIEEGFSLIRKSLAQDLLSRLKENSPHFFENAILLLLEAMDYGKGKVTGKTGDDGIDGIIHQDKLGLETIIFQAKRYAEDNTVGSSMLRDFIGALDLKGVTKGVFITTSKF
;
A
#
# COMPACT_ATOMS: atom_id res chain seq x y z
N MET A 1 37.06 -19.07 -31.64
CA MET A 1 36.98 -17.61 -31.84
C MET A 1 35.70 -17.15 -31.15
N THR A 2 35.80 -16.87 -29.85
CA THR A 2 34.65 -16.60 -28.98
C THR A 2 34.28 -15.13 -29.10
N LYS A 3 33.11 -14.83 -29.66
CA LYS A 3 32.54 -13.47 -29.62
C LYS A 3 32.14 -13.17 -28.18
N VAL A 4 32.86 -12.24 -27.57
CA VAL A 4 32.46 -11.60 -26.32
C VAL A 4 31.32 -10.63 -26.66
N SER A 5 30.13 -10.85 -26.10
CA SER A 5 29.03 -9.90 -26.13
C SER A 5 29.29 -8.83 -25.08
N TYR A 6 29.58 -7.61 -25.51
CA TYR A 6 29.58 -6.45 -24.63
C TYR A 6 28.12 -6.12 -24.30
N SER A 7 27.77 -6.17 -23.01
CA SER A 7 26.58 -5.48 -22.49
C SER A 7 26.79 -3.99 -22.69
N GLU A 8 25.85 -3.34 -23.37
CA GLU A 8 25.76 -1.89 -23.46
C GLU A 8 25.45 -1.36 -22.05
N ASP A 9 26.49 -0.86 -21.37
CA ASP A 9 26.32 0.06 -20.25
C ASP A 9 25.61 1.29 -20.78
N GLU A 10 24.42 1.59 -20.24
CA GLU A 10 23.65 2.79 -20.57
C GLU A 10 24.52 4.05 -20.37
N ASN A 11 24.80 4.72 -21.49
CA ASN A 11 25.71 5.86 -21.54
C ASN A 11 25.05 7.10 -20.88
N VAL A 12 25.59 7.55 -19.75
CA VAL A 12 25.13 8.74 -19.02
C VAL A 12 25.24 10.02 -19.87
N ASP A 13 26.02 10.01 -20.95
CA ASP A 13 26.25 11.16 -21.84
C ASP A 13 25.12 11.44 -22.87
N GLU A 14 24.07 10.63 -22.95
CA GLU A 14 22.98 10.83 -23.94
C GLU A 14 21.68 11.42 -23.38
N LYS A 15 21.57 11.63 -22.06
CA LYS A 15 20.36 12.19 -21.45
C LYS A 15 20.32 13.71 -21.56
N THR A 16 19.20 14.23 -22.05
CA THR A 16 18.91 15.66 -22.04
C THR A 16 18.81 16.19 -20.59
N PRO A 17 19.04 17.50 -20.37
CA PRO A 17 18.85 18.08 -19.04
C PRO A 17 17.47 17.80 -18.42
N ASP A 18 16.41 17.78 -19.22
CA ASP A 18 15.05 17.48 -18.74
C ASP A 18 14.91 16.02 -18.28
N GLU A 19 15.50 15.06 -19.02
CA GLU A 19 15.53 13.64 -18.63
C GLU A 19 16.34 13.41 -17.36
N LEU A 20 17.46 14.11 -17.19
CA LEU A 20 18.26 14.07 -15.95
C LEU A 20 17.47 14.61 -14.75
N ILE A 21 16.66 15.67 -14.95
CA ILE A 21 15.78 16.22 -13.91
C ILE A 21 14.68 15.21 -13.56
N GLU A 22 14.06 14.57 -14.54
CA GLU A 22 13.01 13.57 -14.32
C GLU A 22 13.55 12.34 -13.58
N GLU A 23 14.73 11.86 -13.97
CA GLU A 23 15.43 10.78 -13.26
C GLU A 23 15.76 11.16 -11.82
N GLY A 24 16.32 12.36 -11.61
CA GLY A 24 16.59 12.89 -10.27
C GLY A 24 15.33 12.95 -9.41
N PHE A 25 14.21 13.42 -9.97
CA PHE A 25 12.93 13.48 -9.25
C PHE A 25 12.40 12.08 -8.90
N SER A 26 12.52 11.12 -9.83
CA SER A 26 12.16 9.72 -9.60
C SER A 26 12.99 9.10 -8.47
N LEU A 27 14.29 9.35 -8.46
CA LEU A 27 15.20 8.89 -7.40
C LEU A 27 14.83 9.46 -6.02
N ILE A 28 14.55 10.76 -5.95
CA ILE A 28 14.11 11.41 -4.71
C ILE A 28 12.80 10.81 -4.20
N ARG A 29 11.81 10.63 -5.08
CA ARG A 29 10.52 10.00 -4.70
C ARG A 29 10.72 8.58 -4.22
N LYS A 30 11.56 7.79 -4.89
CA LYS A 30 11.85 6.41 -4.50
C LYS A 30 12.53 6.35 -3.13
N SER A 31 13.51 7.22 -2.88
CA SER A 31 14.19 7.31 -1.59
C SER A 31 13.22 7.72 -0.47
N LEU A 32 12.38 8.72 -0.71
CA LEU A 32 11.36 9.16 0.24
C LEU A 32 10.35 8.04 0.55
N ALA A 33 9.87 7.33 -0.47
CA ALA A 33 8.95 6.21 -0.29
C ALA A 33 9.57 5.09 0.56
N GLN A 34 10.86 4.80 0.37
CA GLN A 34 11.59 3.81 1.18
C GLN A 34 11.73 4.25 2.64
N ASP A 35 12.07 5.51 2.92
CA ASP A 35 12.14 6.04 4.29
C ASP A 35 10.77 5.95 4.99
N LEU A 36 9.70 6.41 4.32
CA LEU A 36 8.34 6.34 4.85
C LEU A 36 7.90 4.91 5.13
N LEU A 37 8.15 3.98 4.20
CA LEU A 37 7.83 2.56 4.38
C LEU A 37 8.60 1.96 5.58
N SER A 38 9.86 2.35 5.77
CA SER A 38 10.69 1.87 6.88
C SER A 38 10.12 2.35 8.21
N ARG A 39 9.77 3.63 8.32
CA ARG A 39 9.10 4.19 9.50
C ARG A 39 7.76 3.52 9.78
N LEU A 40 6.95 3.24 8.76
CA LEU A 40 5.68 2.52 8.92
C LEU A 40 5.90 1.09 9.45
N LYS A 41 6.95 0.41 9.00
CA LYS A 41 7.33 -0.93 9.48
C LYS A 41 7.85 -0.93 10.92
N GLU A 42 8.55 0.11 11.36
CA GLU A 42 9.12 0.20 12.71
C GLU A 42 8.09 0.56 13.79
N ASN A 43 6.98 1.19 13.42
CA ASN A 43 5.93 1.62 14.35
C ASN A 43 4.92 0.50 14.69
N SER A 44 4.08 0.72 15.71
CA SER A 44 3.09 -0.28 16.15
C SER A 44 2.04 -0.64 15.06
N PRO A 45 1.38 -1.83 15.14
CA PRO A 45 0.29 -2.18 14.23
C PRO A 45 -0.83 -1.13 14.20
N HIS A 46 -1.26 -0.66 15.38
CA HIS A 46 -2.28 0.38 15.50
C HIS A 46 -1.83 1.70 14.83
N PHE A 47 -0.55 2.08 14.94
CA PHE A 47 -0.05 3.24 14.21
C PHE A 47 -0.17 3.05 12.69
N PHE A 48 0.17 1.87 12.18
CA PHE A 48 0.05 1.55 10.76
C PHE A 48 -1.40 1.65 10.28
N GLU A 49 -2.35 1.08 11.01
CA GLU A 49 -3.79 1.17 10.69
C GLU A 49 -4.27 2.64 10.60
N ASN A 50 -3.85 3.48 11.56
CA ASN A 50 -4.17 4.91 11.53
C ASN A 50 -3.50 5.66 10.38
N ALA A 51 -2.24 5.32 10.06
CA ALA A 51 -1.54 5.92 8.92
C ALA A 51 -2.23 5.57 7.60
N ILE A 52 -2.74 4.34 7.46
CA ILE A 52 -3.53 3.91 6.31
C ILE A 52 -4.85 4.67 6.22
N LEU A 53 -5.56 4.84 7.35
CA LEU A 53 -6.77 5.66 7.37
C LEU A 53 -6.47 7.09 6.88
N LEU A 54 -5.45 7.74 7.45
CA LEU A 54 -5.04 9.10 7.05
C LEU A 54 -4.68 9.20 5.57
N LEU A 55 -3.98 8.18 5.03
CA LEU A 55 -3.66 8.11 3.62
C LEU A 55 -4.93 8.07 2.75
N LEU A 56 -5.86 7.18 3.08
CA LEU A 56 -7.10 7.02 2.30
C LEU A 56 -7.98 8.27 2.38
N GLU A 57 -8.04 8.93 3.55
CA GLU A 57 -8.72 10.22 3.67
C GLU A 57 -8.03 11.32 2.84
N ALA A 58 -6.68 11.38 2.85
CA ALA A 58 -5.92 12.36 2.07
C ALA A 58 -6.02 12.13 0.55
N MET A 59 -6.31 10.91 0.12
CA MET A 59 -6.62 10.54 -1.27
C MET A 59 -8.09 10.78 -1.65
N ASP A 60 -8.90 11.36 -0.76
CA ASP A 60 -10.31 11.69 -0.96
C ASP A 60 -11.24 10.46 -1.12
N TYR A 61 -10.87 9.32 -0.51
CA TYR A 61 -11.77 8.15 -0.47
C TYR A 61 -12.93 8.30 0.51
N GLY A 62 -12.96 9.37 1.31
CA GLY A 62 -14.03 9.66 2.26
C GLY A 62 -13.53 9.84 3.69
N LYS A 63 -14.43 9.65 4.66
CA LYS A 63 -14.13 9.76 6.09
C LYS A 63 -14.32 8.43 6.80
N GLY A 64 -13.40 8.09 7.69
CA GLY A 64 -13.38 6.76 8.27
C GLY A 64 -12.91 6.69 9.71
N LYS A 65 -12.78 5.44 10.18
CA LYS A 65 -12.25 5.09 11.50
C LYS A 65 -11.57 3.73 11.47
N VAL A 66 -10.56 3.58 12.30
CA VAL A 66 -9.93 2.28 12.60
C VAL A 66 -10.85 1.45 13.49
N THR A 67 -10.92 0.14 13.24
CA THR A 67 -11.69 -0.81 14.04
C THR A 67 -10.76 -1.54 15.01
N GLY A 68 -10.66 -1.04 16.25
CA GLY A 68 -9.82 -1.67 17.28
C GLY A 68 -10.41 -2.93 17.92
N LYS A 69 -11.23 -3.71 17.20
CA LYS A 69 -11.97 -4.85 17.77
C LYS A 69 -11.31 -6.16 17.42
N THR A 70 -10.70 -6.81 18.41
CA THR A 70 -10.29 -8.21 18.30
C THR A 70 -11.50 -9.08 17.91
N GLY A 71 -11.37 -9.84 16.81
CA GLY A 71 -12.42 -10.77 16.35
C GLY A 71 -13.43 -10.18 15.37
N ASP A 72 -13.08 -9.11 14.65
CA ASP A 72 -13.90 -8.54 13.57
C ASP A 72 -13.58 -9.09 12.17
N ASP A 73 -13.16 -10.36 12.12
CA ASP A 73 -12.74 -11.04 10.89
C ASP A 73 -11.55 -10.37 10.18
N GLY A 74 -10.77 -9.58 10.93
CA GLY A 74 -9.57 -8.91 10.46
C GLY A 74 -9.84 -7.61 9.71
N ILE A 75 -10.96 -6.95 9.98
CA ILE A 75 -11.25 -5.64 9.45
C ILE A 75 -10.43 -4.63 10.25
N ASP A 76 -9.62 -3.80 9.59
CA ASP A 76 -8.78 -2.82 10.30
C ASP A 76 -9.38 -1.41 10.26
N GLY A 77 -10.31 -1.15 9.33
CA GLY A 77 -11.11 0.08 9.37
C GLY A 77 -12.20 0.17 8.32
N ILE A 78 -13.00 1.22 8.46
CA ILE A 78 -14.18 1.50 7.65
C ILE A 78 -14.15 2.96 7.20
N ILE A 79 -14.40 3.20 5.92
CA ILE A 79 -14.45 4.51 5.28
C ILE A 79 -15.80 4.67 4.59
N HIS A 80 -16.43 5.83 4.77
CA HIS A 80 -17.66 6.21 4.07
C HIS A 80 -17.32 7.23 2.99
N GLN A 81 -17.58 6.91 1.73
CA GLN A 81 -17.30 7.78 0.59
C GLN A 81 -18.28 8.96 0.51
N ASP A 82 -19.45 8.82 1.13
CA ASP A 82 -20.49 9.84 1.18
C ASP A 82 -20.92 10.14 2.62
N LYS A 83 -21.61 11.28 2.80
CA LYS A 83 -22.05 11.76 4.12
C LYS A 83 -23.14 10.90 4.76
N LEU A 84 -23.93 10.18 3.95
CA LEU A 84 -25.02 9.33 4.42
C LEU A 84 -24.51 7.91 4.78
N GLY A 85 -23.29 7.56 4.35
CA GLY A 85 -22.65 6.27 4.63
C GLY A 85 -23.18 5.13 3.78
N LEU A 86 -23.77 5.42 2.62
CA LEU A 86 -24.35 4.42 1.71
C LEU A 86 -23.25 3.67 0.96
N GLU A 87 -22.17 4.35 0.60
CA GLU A 87 -20.98 3.79 0.00
C GLU A 87 -19.90 3.60 1.05
N THR A 88 -19.71 2.35 1.44
CA THR A 88 -18.72 1.95 2.44
C THR A 88 -17.57 1.21 1.79
N ILE A 89 -16.35 1.59 2.15
CA ILE A 89 -15.12 0.86 1.87
C ILE A 89 -14.60 0.32 3.19
N ILE A 90 -14.35 -0.99 3.24
CA ILE A 90 -13.65 -1.63 4.34
C ILE A 90 -12.17 -1.78 3.95
N PHE A 91 -11.24 -1.59 4.88
CA PHE A 91 -9.84 -1.91 4.63
C PHE A 91 -9.27 -2.88 5.66
N GLN A 92 -8.31 -3.67 5.19
CA GLN A 92 -7.44 -4.50 6.00
C GLN A 92 -5.99 -4.12 5.69
N ALA A 93 -5.17 -3.96 6.72
CA ALA A 93 -3.82 -3.45 6.69
C ALA A 93 -2.86 -4.42 7.41
N LYS A 94 -2.03 -5.15 6.67
CA LYS A 94 -1.02 -6.07 7.21
C LYS A 94 0.38 -5.45 7.17
N ARG A 95 0.95 -5.20 8.34
CA ARG A 95 2.35 -4.80 8.49
C ARG A 95 3.24 -6.03 8.53
N TYR A 96 3.72 -6.47 7.36
CA TYR A 96 4.59 -7.63 7.20
C TYR A 96 6.02 -7.26 6.79
N ALA A 97 6.97 -8.11 7.24
CA ALA A 97 8.32 -8.12 6.70
C ALA A 97 8.31 -8.53 5.23
N GLU A 98 9.33 -8.13 4.48
CA GLU A 98 9.35 -8.27 3.02
C GLU A 98 9.39 -9.73 2.53
N ASP A 99 9.88 -10.63 3.36
CA ASP A 99 9.91 -12.07 3.14
C ASP A 99 8.58 -12.77 3.44
N ASN A 100 7.63 -12.08 4.09
CA ASN A 100 6.33 -12.63 4.41
C ASN A 100 5.27 -12.15 3.40
N THR A 101 4.91 -13.03 2.46
CA THR A 101 3.95 -12.76 1.39
C THR A 101 2.51 -13.03 1.83
N VAL A 102 1.58 -12.18 1.40
CA VAL A 102 0.14 -12.35 1.66
C VAL A 102 -0.42 -13.47 0.79
N GLY A 103 -0.74 -14.61 1.40
CA GLY A 103 -1.31 -15.75 0.67
C GLY A 103 -2.78 -15.58 0.28
N SER A 104 -3.23 -16.36 -0.71
CA SER A 104 -4.60 -16.32 -1.21
C SER A 104 -5.67 -16.67 -0.16
N SER A 105 -5.33 -17.42 0.89
CA SER A 105 -6.26 -17.69 1.99
C SER A 105 -6.68 -16.41 2.69
N MET A 106 -5.73 -15.53 2.99
CA MET A 106 -5.99 -14.27 3.68
C MET A 106 -6.87 -13.34 2.84
N LEU A 107 -6.65 -13.30 1.53
CA LEU A 107 -7.52 -12.56 0.61
C LEU A 107 -8.95 -13.14 0.56
N ARG A 108 -9.09 -14.47 0.57
CA ARG A 108 -10.42 -15.11 0.63
C ARG A 108 -11.13 -14.83 1.94
N ASP A 109 -10.41 -14.86 3.06
CA ASP A 109 -10.97 -14.54 4.38
C ASP A 109 -11.46 -13.09 4.41
N PHE A 110 -10.67 -12.15 3.86
CA PHE A 110 -11.07 -10.75 3.71
C PHE A 110 -12.32 -10.58 2.86
N ILE A 111 -12.38 -11.22 1.69
CA ILE A 111 -13.57 -11.19 0.82
C ILE A 111 -14.79 -11.76 1.57
N GLY A 112 -14.63 -12.86 2.30
CA GLY A 112 -15.69 -13.42 3.14
C GLY A 112 -16.18 -12.44 4.21
N ALA A 113 -15.27 -11.70 4.84
CA ALA A 113 -15.63 -10.66 5.81
C ALA A 113 -16.45 -9.53 5.16
N LEU A 114 -16.12 -9.12 3.93
CA LEU A 114 -16.91 -8.13 3.17
C LEU A 114 -18.34 -8.62 2.92
N ASP A 115 -18.49 -9.86 2.45
CA ASP A 115 -19.78 -10.49 2.17
C ASP A 115 -20.65 -10.58 3.44
N LEU A 116 -20.06 -10.98 4.57
CA LEU A 116 -20.75 -11.03 5.86
C LEU A 116 -21.24 -9.66 6.35
N LYS A 117 -20.56 -8.58 5.97
CA LYS A 117 -20.97 -7.19 6.29
C LYS A 117 -21.88 -6.57 5.23
N GLY A 118 -22.14 -7.26 4.11
CA GLY A 118 -22.91 -6.73 3.00
C GLY A 118 -22.23 -5.55 2.30
N VAL A 119 -20.90 -5.47 2.37
CA VAL A 119 -20.10 -4.41 1.75
C VAL A 119 -19.46 -4.93 0.47
N THR A 120 -19.53 -4.15 -0.61
CA THR A 120 -19.05 -4.58 -1.93
C THR A 120 -17.64 -4.06 -2.26
N LYS A 121 -17.13 -3.08 -1.52
CA LYS A 121 -15.83 -2.44 -1.76
C LYS A 121 -14.88 -2.72 -0.59
N GLY A 122 -13.71 -3.27 -0.91
CA GLY A 122 -12.67 -3.53 0.07
C GLY A 122 -11.27 -3.19 -0.46
N VAL A 123 -10.38 -2.73 0.43
CA VAL A 123 -8.97 -2.49 0.11
C VAL A 123 -8.09 -3.31 1.05
N PHE A 124 -7.27 -4.18 0.48
CA PHE A 124 -6.25 -4.92 1.23
C PHE A 124 -4.90 -4.26 1.03
N ILE A 125 -4.22 -3.91 2.12
CA ILE A 125 -2.95 -3.17 2.10
C ILE A 125 -1.91 -3.97 2.87
N THR A 126 -0.71 -4.08 2.32
CA THR A 126 0.42 -4.71 2.99
C THR A 126 1.72 -3.93 2.75
N THR A 127 2.65 -4.00 3.70
CA THR A 127 4.03 -3.50 3.54
C THR A 127 4.96 -4.52 2.85
N SER A 128 4.40 -5.63 2.39
CA SER A 128 5.09 -6.74 1.72
C SER A 128 4.50 -6.99 0.33
N LYS A 129 4.52 -8.24 -0.13
CA LYS A 129 4.08 -8.70 -1.46
C LYS A 129 2.83 -9.57 -1.33
N PHE A 130 2.12 -9.73 -2.44
CA PHE A 130 1.00 -10.67 -2.63
C PHE A 130 1.47 -11.87 -3.47
#